data_AF-A0AAN8SSR0-F1
#
_entry.id   AF-A0AAN8SSR0-F1
#
_cell.length_a   1.000
_cell.length_b   1.000
_cell.length_c   1.000
_cell.angle_alpha   90.00
_cell.angle_beta   90.00
_cell.angle_gamma   90.00
#
_symmetry.space_group_name_H-M   'P 1'
#
loop_
_entity.id
_entity.type
_entity.pdbx_description
1 polymer ?
#
loop_
_entity_poly.entity_id
_entity_poly.type
_entity_poly.pdbx_seq_one_letter_code
_entity_poly.pdbx_strand_id
1 'polypeptide(L)'
;MEKWITSHWEDARNILKKPLVLAEFGKSSRGQGSRDIFMTSVYRNVYNLAKEGGTMAGSLVWQLMAHGMENYDDGYCIVLGQNPSTTQIISDQAHVMTALAHSFN
;
A
#
# COMPACT_ATOMS: atom_id res chain seq x y z
N MET A 1 12.58 -1.61 1.19
CA MET A 1 11.23 -1.24 1.65
C MET A 1 10.84 -2.01 2.91
N GLU A 2 10.93 -3.34 2.94
CA GLU A 2 10.61 -4.15 4.13
C GLU A 2 11.27 -3.65 5.43
N LYS A 3 12.61 -3.55 5.48
CA LYS A 3 13.33 -3.02 6.66
C LYS A 3 12.84 -1.64 7.11
N TRP A 4 12.48 -0.76 6.17
CA TRP A 4 11.98 0.58 6.47
C TRP A 4 10.61 0.52 7.14
N ILE A 5 9.68 -0.27 6.58
CA ILE A 5 8.34 -0.46 7.13
C ILE A 5 8.42 -1.10 8.53
N THR A 6 9.21 -2.17 8.68
CA THR A 6 9.34 -2.88 9.96
C THR A 6 9.89 -1.98 11.06
N SER A 7 10.95 -1.20 10.78
CA SER A 7 11.54 -0.29 11.77
C SER A 7 10.53 0.78 12.23
N HIS A 8 9.77 1.39 11.32
CA HIS A 8 8.75 2.38 11.69
C HIS A 8 7.60 1.76 12.47
N TRP A 9 7.22 0.53 12.14
CA TRP A 9 6.20 -0.21 12.87
C TRP A 9 6.68 -0.60 14.28
N GLU A 10 7.95 -0.98 14.46
CA GLU A 10 8.54 -1.25 15.77
C GLU A 10 8.48 0.00 16.66
N ASP A 11 8.85 1.17 16.14
CA ASP A 11 8.75 2.43 16.87
C ASP A 11 7.30 2.79 17.22
N ALA A 12 6.38 2.66 16.25
CA ALA A 12 4.96 2.90 16.46
C ALA A 12 4.37 1.97 17.53
N ARG A 13 4.74 0.68 17.50
CA ARG A 13 4.27 -0.37 18.42
C ARG A 13 4.89 -0.27 19.81
N ASN A 14 6.18 -0.02 19.89
CA ASN A 14 6.94 -0.21 21.13
C ASN A 14 7.16 1.09 21.88
N ILE A 15 7.35 2.20 21.16
CA ILE A 15 7.68 3.51 21.74
C ILE A 15 6.43 4.38 21.78
N LEU A 16 5.83 4.67 20.63
CA LEU A 16 4.77 5.66 20.52
C LEU A 16 3.40 5.15 20.99
N LYS A 17 3.18 3.82 20.93
CA LYS A 17 1.89 3.18 21.20
C LYS A 17 0.75 3.78 20.37
N LYS A 18 1.03 4.04 19.09
CA LYS A 18 0.10 4.65 18.14
C LYS A 18 -0.02 3.83 16.87
N PRO A 19 -1.16 3.90 16.16
CA PRO A 19 -1.29 3.31 14.84
C PRO A 19 -0.30 3.94 13.84
N LEU A 20 0.13 3.14 12.87
CA LEU A 20 0.97 3.52 11.74
C LEU A 20 0.19 3.36 10.44
N VAL A 21 0.21 4.39 9.61
CA VAL A 21 -0.29 4.35 8.23
C VAL A 21 0.88 4.64 7.30
N LEU A 22 1.09 3.78 6.30
CA LEU A 22 2.00 4.09 5.19
C LEU A 22 1.28 5.06 4.24
N ALA A 23 1.41 6.36 4.52
CA ALA A 23 0.61 7.39 3.87
C ALA A 23 0.93 7.61 2.39
N GLU A 24 2.12 7.22 1.92
CA GLU A 24 2.48 7.25 0.51
C GLU A 24 3.43 6.10 0.19
N PHE A 25 3.17 5.43 -0.93
CA PHE A 25 4.13 4.57 -1.62
C PHE A 25 3.73 4.42 -3.08
N GLY A 26 4.70 4.15 -3.95
CA GLY A 26 4.42 3.92 -5.36
C GLY A 26 5.67 3.47 -6.11
N LYS A 27 5.48 3.06 -7.36
CA LYS A 27 6.57 2.72 -8.29
C LYS A 27 6.34 3.43 -9.61
N SER A 28 7.31 4.25 -10.01
CA SER A 28 7.21 5.01 -11.26
C SER A 28 7.17 4.08 -12.48
N SER A 29 6.30 4.38 -13.45
CA SER A 29 6.28 3.75 -14.77
C SER A 29 7.45 4.18 -15.66
N ARG A 30 8.11 5.29 -15.32
CA ARG A 30 9.25 5.85 -16.07
C ARG A 30 10.59 5.21 -15.69
N GLY A 31 10.61 4.44 -14.60
CA GLY A 31 11.82 3.80 -14.07
C GLY A 31 11.92 2.30 -14.41
N GLN A 32 13.00 1.68 -13.94
CA GLN A 32 13.17 0.23 -14.05
C GLN A 32 12.39 -0.53 -12.98
N GLY A 33 11.95 -1.74 -13.32
CA GLY A 33 11.31 -2.71 -12.43
C GLY A 33 9.79 -2.68 -12.46
N SER A 34 9.18 -3.77 -12.02
CA SER A 34 7.72 -3.94 -12.07
C SER A 34 7.02 -3.23 -10.92
N ARG A 35 6.02 -2.40 -11.26
CA ARG A 35 5.10 -1.78 -10.30
C ARG A 35 4.31 -2.82 -9.52
N ASP A 36 3.79 -3.83 -10.21
CA ASP A 36 2.96 -4.88 -9.61
C ASP A 36 3.73 -5.70 -8.58
N ILE A 37 4.97 -6.08 -8.88
CA ILE A 37 5.84 -6.81 -7.92
C ILE A 37 6.13 -5.93 -6.70
N PHE A 38 6.45 -4.65 -6.92
CA PHE A 38 6.73 -3.71 -5.84
C PHE A 38 5.51 -3.52 -4.93
N MET A 39 4.34 -3.23 -5.51
CA MET A 39 3.11 -3.00 -4.77
C MET A 39 2.66 -4.26 -4.02
N THR A 40 2.74 -5.44 -4.65
CA THR A 40 2.45 -6.72 -4.00
C THR A 40 3.35 -6.93 -2.77
N SER A 41 4.64 -6.62 -2.86
CA SER A 41 5.57 -6.73 -1.75
C SER A 41 5.23 -5.76 -0.61
N VAL A 42 4.89 -4.52 -0.91
CA VAL A 42 4.46 -3.53 0.10
C VAL A 42 3.17 -3.98 0.80
N TYR A 43 2.14 -4.34 0.03
CA TYR A 43 0.86 -4.78 0.58
C TYR A 43 0.97 -6.05 1.42
N ARG A 44 1.78 -7.02 0.99
CA ARG A 44 2.08 -8.22 1.79
C ARG A 44 2.72 -7.86 3.14
N ASN A 45 3.64 -6.90 3.17
CA ASN A 45 4.24 -6.43 4.41
C ASN A 45 3.21 -5.71 5.30
N VAL A 46 2.40 -4.83 4.73
CA VAL A 46 1.32 -4.11 5.46
C VAL A 46 0.36 -5.12 6.10
N TYR A 47 -0.14 -6.09 5.34
CA TYR A 47 -1.02 -7.14 5.87
C TYR A 47 -0.35 -7.97 6.97
N ASN A 48 0.90 -8.40 6.76
CA ASN A 48 1.63 -9.20 7.73
C ASN A 48 1.90 -8.48 9.05
N LEU A 49 2.08 -7.16 9.03
CA LEU A 49 2.24 -6.38 10.25
C LEU A 49 0.90 -5.99 10.89
N ALA A 50 -0.16 -5.84 10.08
CA ALA A 50 -1.50 -5.53 10.58
C ALA A 50 -2.08 -6.71 11.38
N LYS A 51 -1.87 -7.95 10.91
CA LYS A 51 -2.31 -9.16 11.61
C LYS A 51 -1.66 -9.37 12.98
N GLU A 52 -0.54 -8.69 13.28
CA GLU A 52 0.20 -8.83 14.55
C GLU A 52 -0.33 -7.96 15.71
N GLY A 53 -1.54 -7.42 15.57
CA GLY A 53 -2.20 -6.65 16.64
C GLY A 53 -2.53 -5.21 16.26
N GLY A 54 -2.75 -4.93 14.98
CA GLY A 54 -3.41 -3.70 14.53
C GLY A 54 -2.56 -2.42 14.56
N THR A 55 -1.29 -2.46 15.01
CA THR A 55 -0.43 -1.26 14.95
C THR A 55 -0.27 -0.76 13.51
N MET A 56 -0.10 -1.66 12.53
CA MET A 56 -0.17 -1.27 11.12
C MET A 56 -1.64 -1.14 10.72
N ALA A 57 -2.10 0.11 10.58
CA ALA A 57 -3.50 0.42 10.32
C ALA A 57 -3.85 0.45 8.83
N GLY A 58 -2.86 0.58 7.94
CA GLY A 58 -3.09 0.53 6.51
C GLY A 58 -2.05 1.29 5.68
N SER A 59 -2.40 1.55 4.43
CA SER A 59 -1.53 2.20 3.46
C SER A 59 -2.32 2.93 2.38
N LEU A 60 -1.74 3.98 1.81
CA LEU A 60 -2.29 4.74 0.70
C LEU A 60 -1.31 4.74 -0.46
N VAL A 61 -1.78 4.35 -1.65
CA VAL A 61 -0.96 4.34 -2.87
C VAL A 61 -0.88 5.75 -3.46
N TRP A 62 0.32 6.16 -3.84
CA TRP A 62 0.55 7.36 -4.64
C TRP A 62 0.77 6.99 -6.12
N GLN A 63 -0.08 7.42 -7.05
CA GLN A 63 -1.38 8.05 -6.83
C GLN A 63 -2.41 7.54 -7.83
N LEU A 64 -3.68 7.52 -7.41
CA LEU A 64 -4.79 7.24 -8.32
C LEU A 64 -5.09 8.48 -9.14
N MET A 65 -5.53 8.26 -10.37
CA MET A 65 -5.91 9.33 -11.29
C MET A 65 -7.13 8.90 -12.10
N ALA A 66 -7.96 9.88 -12.45
CA ALA A 66 -9.09 9.64 -13.35
C ALA A 66 -8.63 9.58 -14.82
N HIS A 67 -9.45 8.97 -15.67
CA HIS A 67 -9.22 8.96 -17.11
C HIS A 67 -9.20 10.40 -17.67
N GLY A 68 -8.28 10.71 -18.59
CA GLY A 68 -8.18 12.03 -19.21
C GLY A 68 -7.36 13.06 -18.42
N MET A 69 -6.76 12.67 -17.28
CA MET A 69 -5.92 13.54 -16.45
C MET A 69 -4.41 13.33 -16.67
N GLU A 70 -4.01 12.66 -17.76
CA GLU A 70 -2.63 12.23 -18.01
C GLU A 70 -1.61 13.39 -18.00
N ASN A 71 -2.05 14.62 -18.24
CA ASN A 71 -1.22 15.84 -18.13
C ASN A 71 -0.68 16.11 -16.72
N TYR A 72 -1.28 15.52 -15.68
CA TYR A 72 -0.85 15.63 -14.29
C TYR A 72 0.05 14.46 -13.85
N ASP A 73 0.35 13.51 -14.75
CA ASP A 73 1.18 12.36 -14.42
C ASP A 73 2.60 12.78 -14.00
N ASP A 74 2.98 12.45 -12.78
CA ASP A 74 4.33 12.59 -12.23
C ASP A 74 5.20 11.33 -12.46
N GLY A 75 4.64 10.33 -13.14
CA GLY A 75 5.22 9.01 -13.39
C GLY A 75 4.68 7.94 -12.45
N TYR A 76 3.90 8.28 -11.42
CA TYR A 76 3.31 7.35 -10.46
C TYR A 76 1.81 7.14 -10.65
N CYS A 77 1.21 7.79 -11.64
CA CYS A 77 -0.20 7.68 -11.95
C CYS A 77 -0.64 6.21 -12.16
N ILE A 78 -1.76 5.88 -11.52
CA ILE A 78 -2.52 4.65 -11.72
C ILE A 78 -3.95 5.05 -12.10
N VAL A 79 -4.26 5.00 -13.39
CA VAL A 79 -5.65 5.06 -13.87
C VAL A 79 -6.23 3.66 -13.81
N LEU A 80 -7.15 3.41 -12.88
CA LEU A 80 -7.64 2.05 -12.57
C LEU A 80 -8.15 1.31 -13.82
N GLY A 81 -8.96 1.98 -14.66
CA GLY A 81 -9.50 1.40 -15.89
C GLY A 81 -8.46 1.07 -16.97
N GLN A 82 -7.25 1.62 -16.87
CA GLN A 82 -6.15 1.37 -17.82
C GLN A 82 -5.06 0.45 -17.25
N ASN A 83 -5.09 0.16 -15.94
CA ASN A 83 -4.07 -0.61 -15.23
C ASN A 83 -4.72 -1.81 -14.54
N PRO A 84 -5.28 -2.79 -15.29
CA PRO A 84 -6.11 -3.85 -14.70
C PRO A 84 -5.33 -4.75 -13.73
N SER A 85 -4.05 -5.03 -13.98
CA SER A 85 -3.23 -5.85 -13.07
C SER A 85 -2.96 -5.14 -11.75
N THR A 86 -2.51 -3.88 -11.79
CA THR A 86 -2.30 -3.07 -10.59
C THR A 86 -3.62 -2.84 -9.85
N THR A 87 -4.73 -2.64 -10.57
CA THR A 87 -6.07 -2.51 -9.99
C THR A 87 -6.50 -3.75 -9.25
N GLN A 88 -6.24 -4.94 -9.80
CA GLN A 88 -6.53 -6.20 -9.12
C GLN A 88 -5.73 -6.31 -7.81
N ILE A 89 -4.45 -5.96 -7.82
CA ILE A 89 -3.60 -5.98 -6.62
C ILE A 89 -4.13 -5.04 -5.52
N ILE A 90 -4.56 -3.83 -5.89
CA ILE A 90 -5.17 -2.87 -4.95
C ILE A 90 -6.49 -3.42 -4.39
N SER A 91 -7.33 -3.99 -5.27
CA SER A 91 -8.61 -4.59 -4.89
C SER A 91 -8.42 -5.76 -3.93
N ASP A 92 -7.50 -6.69 -4.24
CA ASP A 92 -7.20 -7.85 -3.39
C ASP A 92 -6.72 -7.41 -2.01
N GLN A 93 -5.84 -6.41 -1.95
CA GLN A 93 -5.40 -5.84 -0.67
C GLN A 93 -6.56 -5.26 0.13
N ALA A 94 -7.45 -4.49 -0.51
CA ALA A 94 -8.61 -3.90 0.17
C ALA A 94 -9.53 -4.99 0.76
N HIS A 95 -9.76 -6.09 0.03
CA HIS A 95 -10.56 -7.21 0.50
C HIS A 95 -9.91 -7.92 1.70
N VAL A 96 -8.62 -8.26 1.63
CA VAL A 96 -7.96 -8.98 2.74
C VAL A 96 -7.83 -8.11 4.00
N MET A 97 -7.61 -6.80 3.85
CA MET A 97 -7.59 -5.87 4.98
C MET A 97 -8.98 -5.71 5.61
N THR A 98 -10.04 -5.69 4.80
CA THR A 98 -11.43 -5.65 5.30
C THR A 98 -11.77 -6.93 6.07
N ALA A 99 -11.42 -8.10 5.52
CA ALA A 99 -11.62 -9.38 6.18
C ALA A 99 -10.83 -9.46 7.50
N LEU A 100 -9.59 -8.98 7.51
CA LEU A 100 -8.76 -8.91 8.71
C LEU A 100 -9.39 -7.99 9.77
N ALA A 101 -9.87 -6.80 9.38
CA ALA A 101 -10.53 -5.88 10.30
C ALA A 101 -11.75 -6.52 10.99
N HIS A 102 -12.54 -7.31 10.26
CA HIS A 102 -13.66 -8.06 10.83
C HIS A 102 -13.24 -9.18 11.79
N SER A 103 -12.03 -9.73 11.67
CA SER A 103 -11.54 -10.78 12.57
C SER A 103 -11.14 -10.31 13.97
N PHE A 104 -11.03 -8.99 14.16
CA PHE A 104 -10.72 -8.38 15.46
C PHE A 104 -11.97 -7.97 16.26
N ASN A 105 -13.17 -8.10 15.67
CA ASN A 105 -14.45 -7.88 16.32
C ASN A 105 -15.01 -9.20 16.87
#